data_AF-A0A2R3Q9M0-F1
#
_entry.id   AF-A0A2R3Q9M0-F1
#
_cell.length_a   1.000
_cell.length_b   1.000
_cell.length_c   1.000
_cell.angle_alpha   90.00
_cell.angle_beta   90.00
_cell.angle_gamma   90.00
#
_symmetry.space_group_name_H-M   'P 1'
#
loop_
_entity.id
_entity.type
_entity.pdbx_description
1 polymer ?
#
loop_
_entity_poly.entity_id
_entity_poly.type
_entity_poly.pdbx_seq_one_letter_code
_entity_poly.pdbx_strand_id
1 'polypeptide(L)'
;MTPMEKARADAQAAAQRTLQRAATFTGLHATAKPLFQKPMRMGSHSYLVRFVWPGVLLVCDPATGEVLAQSVVGNPAELAAGFAPGTAYPGKPREAQ
;
A
#
# COMPACT_ATOMS: atom_id res chain seq x y z
N MET A 1 35.09 14.63 -16.84
CA MET A 1 34.37 13.38 -16.52
C MET A 1 35.17 12.22 -17.09
N THR A 2 35.62 11.31 -16.24
CA THR A 2 36.36 10.12 -16.65
C THR A 2 35.43 9.10 -17.32
N PRO A 3 35.95 8.17 -18.13
CA PRO A 3 35.15 7.09 -18.69
C PRO A 3 34.38 6.27 -17.63
N MET A 4 34.98 6.06 -16.45
CA MET A 4 34.33 5.37 -15.33
C MET A 4 33.18 6.17 -14.72
N GLU A 5 33.33 7.48 -14.57
CA GLU A 5 32.26 8.36 -14.08
C GLU A 5 31.07 8.39 -15.04
N LYS A 6 31.35 8.44 -16.36
CA LYS A 6 30.31 8.39 -17.40
C LYS A 6 29.56 7.06 -17.37
N ALA A 7 30.27 5.94 -17.33
CA ALA A 7 29.66 4.61 -17.25
C ALA A 7 28.79 4.46 -15.99
N ARG A 8 29.22 4.99 -14.84
CA ARG A 8 28.44 4.99 -13.60
C ARG A 8 27.16 5.82 -13.74
N ALA A 9 27.25 7.02 -14.32
CA ALA A 9 26.11 7.89 -14.53
C ALA A 9 25.08 7.25 -15.48
N ASP A 10 25.54 6.63 -16.57
CA ASP A 10 24.68 5.93 -17.53
C ASP A 10 23.97 4.73 -16.87
N ALA A 11 24.69 3.96 -16.04
CA ALA A 11 24.12 2.86 -15.27
C ALA A 11 23.05 3.33 -14.27
N GLN A 12 23.30 4.44 -13.56
CA GLN A 12 22.31 5.04 -12.65
C GLN A 12 21.06 5.52 -13.40
N ALA A 13 21.24 6.18 -14.54
CA ALA A 13 20.13 6.64 -15.36
C ALA A 13 19.30 5.45 -15.90
N ALA A 14 19.96 4.36 -16.29
CA ALA A 14 19.28 3.12 -16.70
C ALA A 14 18.49 2.50 -15.55
N ALA A 15 19.09 2.38 -14.36
CA ALA A 15 18.42 1.87 -13.17
C ALA A 15 17.18 2.70 -12.80
N GLN A 16 17.28 4.03 -12.86
CA GLN A 16 16.15 4.93 -12.60
C GLN A 16 14.98 4.69 -13.57
N ARG A 17 15.26 4.55 -14.87
CA ARG A 17 14.22 4.26 -15.88
C ARG A 17 13.58 2.90 -15.64
N THR A 18 14.37 1.89 -15.28
CA THR A 18 13.86 0.55 -14.94
C THR A 18 12.95 0.61 -13.72
N LEU A 19 13.35 1.33 -12.67
CA LEU A 19 12.55 1.50 -11.46
C LEU A 19 11.22 2.21 -11.76
N GLN A 20 11.23 3.27 -12.57
CA GLN A 20 10.01 3.98 -12.97
C GLN A 20 9.03 3.05 -13.70
N ARG A 21 9.53 2.24 -14.64
CA ARG A 21 8.68 1.26 -15.36
C ARG A 21 8.13 0.19 -14.42
N ALA A 22 8.95 -0.33 -13.51
CA ALA A 22 8.53 -1.30 -12.52
C ALA A 22 7.46 -0.72 -11.59
N ALA A 23 7.60 0.53 -11.13
CA ALA A 23 6.61 1.21 -10.31
C ALA A 23 5.25 1.35 -11.01
N THR A 24 5.24 1.75 -12.28
CA THR A 24 4.01 1.80 -13.09
C THR A 24 3.38 0.41 -13.23
N PHE A 25 4.20 -0.61 -13.54
CA PHE A 25 3.72 -1.99 -13.66
C PHE A 25 3.10 -2.47 -12.34
N THR A 26 3.77 -2.27 -11.21
CA THR A 26 3.22 -2.63 -9.90
C THR A 26 1.92 -1.88 -9.61
N GLY A 27 1.82 -0.59 -9.96
CA GLY A 27 0.59 0.18 -9.82
C GLY A 27 -0.60 -0.37 -10.61
N LEU A 28 -0.36 -1.04 -11.74
CA LEU A 28 -1.41 -1.70 -12.53
C LEU A 28 -1.84 -3.06 -11.95
N HIS A 29 -0.93 -3.76 -11.26
CA HIS A 29 -1.15 -5.15 -10.85
C HIS A 29 -1.40 -5.36 -9.35
N ALA A 30 -0.95 -4.44 -8.49
CA ALA A 30 -1.02 -4.58 -7.03
C ALA A 30 -2.30 -3.99 -6.39
N THR A 31 -3.33 -3.70 -7.20
CA THR A 31 -4.56 -3.03 -6.74
C THR A 31 -5.68 -3.98 -6.28
N ALA A 32 -5.63 -5.25 -6.70
CA ALA A 32 -6.74 -6.18 -6.47
C ALA A 32 -6.72 -6.91 -5.12
N LYS A 33 -5.53 -7.12 -4.52
CA LYS A 33 -5.37 -7.87 -3.27
C LYS A 33 -4.42 -7.14 -2.31
N PRO A 34 -4.71 -7.13 -0.99
CA PRO A 34 -3.74 -6.66 -0.02
C PRO A 34 -2.44 -7.47 -0.10
N LEU A 35 -1.32 -6.77 0.06
CA LEU A 35 0.01 -7.36 0.20
C LEU A 35 0.14 -8.16 1.51
N PHE A 36 -0.62 -7.76 2.52
CA PHE A 36 -0.76 -8.45 3.79
C PHE A 36 -2.20 -8.35 4.29
N GLN A 37 -2.72 -9.42 4.88
CA GLN A 37 -4.00 -9.40 5.57
C GLN A 37 -4.02 -10.42 6.72
N LYS A 38 -4.25 -9.95 7.96
CA LYS A 38 -4.40 -10.81 9.14
C LYS A 38 -5.37 -10.20 10.16
N PRO A 39 -6.10 -11.03 10.93
CA PRO A 39 -6.82 -10.55 12.09
C PRO A 39 -5.83 -10.15 13.19
N MET A 40 -6.17 -9.10 13.95
CA MET A 40 -5.42 -8.63 15.11
C MET A 40 -6.39 -8.43 16.28
N ARG A 41 -5.99 -8.89 17.46
CA ARG A 41 -6.74 -8.70 18.71
C ARG A 41 -6.09 -7.61 19.54
N MET A 42 -6.88 -6.67 20.02
CA MET A 42 -6.43 -5.62 20.92
C MET A 42 -7.47 -5.47 22.03
N GLY A 43 -7.16 -6.06 23.18
CA GLY A 43 -8.11 -6.28 24.27
C GLY A 43 -9.26 -7.20 23.85
N SER A 44 -10.49 -6.75 24.13
CA SER A 44 -11.73 -7.45 23.74
C SER A 44 -12.10 -7.25 22.26
N HIS A 45 -11.45 -6.34 21.54
CA HIS A 45 -11.78 -6.01 20.16
C HIS A 45 -10.95 -6.82 19.15
N SER A 46 -11.59 -7.16 18.02
CA SER A 46 -10.95 -7.80 16.86
C SER A 46 -10.92 -6.83 15.70
N TYR A 47 -9.82 -6.81 14.97
CA TYR A 47 -9.62 -5.97 13.80
C TYR A 47 -9.11 -6.82 12.65
N LEU A 48 -9.43 -6.42 11.42
CA LEU A 48 -8.78 -6.96 10.23
C LEU A 48 -7.73 -5.95 9.76
N VAL A 49 -6.45 -6.32 9.84
CA VAL A 49 -5.34 -5.47 9.41
C VAL A 49 -4.97 -5.81 7.98
N ARG A 50 -4.87 -4.78 7.12
CA ARG A 50 -4.47 -4.92 5.72
C ARG A 50 -3.32 -3.98 5.41
N PHE A 51 -2.33 -4.48 4.67
CA PHE A 51 -1.33 -3.63 4.03
C PHE A 51 -1.56 -3.68 2.52
N VAL A 52 -1.74 -2.52 1.90
CA VAL A 52 -2.11 -2.39 0.49
C VAL A 52 -1.09 -1.53 -0.24
N TRP A 53 -0.90 -1.78 -1.53
CA TRP A 53 -0.09 -0.92 -2.37
C TRP A 53 -0.69 0.51 -2.44
N PRO A 54 0.12 1.59 -2.42
CA PRO A 54 1.59 1.66 -2.44
C PRO A 54 2.25 1.73 -1.06
N GLY A 55 1.71 1.06 -0.05
CA GLY A 55 2.26 1.02 1.30
C GLY A 55 1.38 1.72 2.33
N VAL A 56 0.07 1.51 2.23
CA VAL A 56 -0.93 2.02 3.17
C VAL A 56 -1.34 0.90 4.12
N LEU A 57 -1.34 1.19 5.41
CA LEU A 57 -1.90 0.31 6.44
C LEU A 57 -3.36 0.69 6.67
N LEU A 58 -4.23 -0.31 6.68
CA LEU A 58 -5.65 -0.17 6.98
C LEU A 58 -6.00 -1.05 8.17
N VAL A 59 -6.77 -0.48 9.09
CA VAL A 59 -7.44 -1.21 10.17
C VAL A 59 -8.92 -1.23 9.82
N CYS A 60 -9.48 -2.43 9.65
CA CYS A 60 -10.88 -2.60 9.30
C CYS A 60 -11.66 -3.29 10.42
N ASP A 61 -12.95 -2.98 10.51
CA ASP A 61 -13.91 -3.80 11.23
C ASP A 61 -14.01 -5.18 10.53
N PRO A 62 -13.81 -6.30 11.25
CA PRO A 62 -13.79 -7.62 10.64
C PRO A 62 -15.18 -8.14 10.23
N ALA A 63 -16.27 -7.60 10.78
CA ALA A 63 -17.64 -7.99 10.45
C ALA A 63 -18.18 -7.21 9.24
N THR A 64 -17.95 -5.90 9.19
CA THR A 64 -18.50 -5.04 8.11
C THR A 64 -17.48 -4.81 6.97
N GLY A 65 -16.19 -4.89 7.29
CA GLY A 65 -15.09 -4.51 6.40
C GLY A 65 -14.90 -3.00 6.26
N GLU A 66 -15.56 -2.20 7.11
CA GLU A 66 -15.39 -0.74 7.18
C GLU A 66 -13.98 -0.37 7.61
N VAL A 67 -13.42 0.71 7.04
CA VAL A 67 -12.10 1.22 7.46
C VAL A 67 -12.27 2.07 8.72
N LEU A 68 -11.59 1.67 9.78
CA LEU A 68 -11.57 2.34 11.09
C LEU A 68 -10.33 3.22 11.28
N ALA A 69 -9.24 2.92 10.57
CA ALA A 69 -8.06 3.77 10.47
C ALA A 69 -7.31 3.50 9.15
N GLN A 70 -6.70 4.55 8.61
CA GLN A 70 -5.85 4.50 7.42
C GLN A 70 -4.56 5.28 7.67
N SER A 71 -3.42 4.71 7.31
CA SER A 71 -2.14 5.41 7.38
C SER A 71 -1.86 6.26 6.13
N VAL A 72 -0.88 7.16 6.22
CA VAL A 72 -0.27 7.74 5.02
C VAL A 72 0.58 6.68 4.29
N VAL A 73 0.87 6.95 3.01
CA VAL A 73 1.72 6.07 2.18
C VAL A 73 3.14 6.02 2.75
N GLY A 74 3.64 4.81 2.99
CA GLY A 74 5.02 4.60 3.42
C GLY A 74 5.31 4.84 4.90
N ASN A 75 4.34 5.35 5.67
CA ASN A 75 4.45 5.50 7.13
C ASN A 75 3.24 4.88 7.83
N PRO A 76 3.29 3.57 8.19
CA PRO A 76 2.17 2.85 8.79
C PRO A 76 1.71 3.38 10.16
N ALA A 77 2.52 4.18 10.84
CA ALA A 77 2.24 4.69 12.18
C ALA A 77 1.54 6.07 12.18
N GLU A 78 1.44 6.73 11.03
CA GLU A 78 0.86 8.07 10.90
C GLU A 78 -0.52 7.99 10.25
N LEU A 79 -1.54 8.49 10.96
CA LEU A 79 -2.92 8.56 10.48
C LEU A 79 -3.03 9.54 9.31
N ALA A 80 -3.72 9.12 8.24
CA ALA A 80 -3.96 9.96 7.08
C ALA A 80 -4.74 11.24 7.46
N ALA A 81 -4.26 12.39 7.00
CA ALA A 81 -4.92 13.67 7.23
C ALA A 81 -6.34 13.66 6.65
N GLY A 82 -7.31 14.10 7.45
CA GLY A 82 -8.72 14.13 7.05
C GLY A 82 -9.42 12.77 7.03
N PHE A 83 -8.80 11.71 7.57
CA PHE A 83 -9.48 10.42 7.73
C PHE A 83 -10.72 10.57 8.62
N ALA A 84 -11.86 10.08 8.12
CA ALA A 84 -13.11 9.96 8.86
C ALA A 84 -13.55 8.49 8.86
N PRO A 85 -13.90 7.91 10.02
CA PRO A 85 -14.50 6.57 10.10
C PRO A 85 -15.79 6.48 9.27
N GLY A 86 -16.19 5.28 8.84
CA GLY A 86 -17.44 5.07 8.08
C GLY A 86 -17.25 4.77 6.59
N THR A 87 -16.07 5.00 6.02
CA THR A 87 -15.86 4.79 4.59
C THR A 87 -15.54 3.33 4.27
N ALA A 88 -16.24 2.78 3.27
CA ALA A 88 -15.88 1.49 2.69
C ALA A 88 -14.53 1.60 1.97
N TYR A 89 -13.63 0.62 2.18
CA TYR A 89 -12.39 0.57 1.41
C TYR A 89 -12.71 0.35 -0.09
N PRO A 90 -12.26 1.22 -1.01
CA PRO A 90 -12.58 1.11 -2.43
C PRO A 90 -11.97 -0.12 -3.12
N GLY A 91 -11.10 -0.88 -2.44
CA GLY A 91 -10.48 -2.10 -2.98
C GLY A 91 -11.15 -3.42 -2.56
N LYS A 92 -12.45 -3.45 -2.23
CA LYS A 92 -13.18 -4.73 -2.17
C LYS A 92 -13.28 -5.29 -3.60
N PRO A 93 -12.74 -6.49 -3.90
CA PRO A 93 -13.34 -7.30 -4.95
C PRO A 93 -14.78 -7.57 -4.51
N ARG A 94 -15.76 -7.29 -5.35
CA ARG A 94 -17.07 -7.92 -5.21
C ARG A 94 -16.80 -9.42 -5.32
N GLU A 95 -17.01 -10.17 -4.24
CA GLU A 95 -17.20 -11.61 -4.38
C GLU A 95 -18.42 -11.78 -5.28
N ALA A 96 -18.20 -12.30 -6.49
CA ALA A 96 -19.28 -12.78 -7.33
C ALA A 96 -19.97 -13.91 -6.53
N GLN A 97 -21.27 -13.74 -6.31
CA GLN A 97 -22.16 -14.84 -5.92
C GLN A 97 -22.21 -15.88 -7.03
#